data_AF-A0A3M1RED4-F1
#
_entry.id   AF-A0A3M1RED4-F1
#
_cell.length_a   1.000
_cell.length_b   1.000
_cell.length_c   1.000
_cell.angle_alpha   90.00
_cell.angle_beta   90.00
_cell.angle_gamma   90.00
#
_symmetry.space_group_name_H-M   'P 1'
#
loop_
_entity.id
_entity.type
_entity.pdbx_description
1 polymer ?
#
loop_
_entity_poly.entity_id
_entity_poly.type
_entity_poly.pdbx_seq_one_letter_code
_entity_poly.pdbx_strand_id
1 'polypeptide(L)'
;MMNFQDGTIHDVTIDPLKRFSDARGWLVELFRHDELDQQVHPVMAYVSETLPGVARGPHEHVDQTDCFCFLGPGDFKLYLWDGRKDSPTFGVRQTMI
;
A
#
# COMPACT_ATOMS: atom_id res chain seq x y z
N MET A 1 -0.41 -1.04 -26.31
CA MET A 1 -0.81 -1.06 -24.88
C MET A 1 -0.04 -2.19 -24.22
N MET A 2 0.56 -1.93 -23.06
CA MET A 2 1.21 -2.99 -22.31
C MET A 2 0.12 -3.86 -21.69
N ASN A 3 0.12 -5.16 -21.99
CA ASN A 3 -0.84 -6.09 -21.40
C ASN A 3 -0.29 -6.54 -20.05
N PHE A 4 -0.94 -6.13 -18.97
CA PHE A 4 -0.60 -6.59 -17.64
C PHE A 4 -1.16 -7.99 -17.38
N GLN A 5 -0.37 -8.82 -16.72
CA GLN A 5 -0.78 -10.15 -16.25
C GLN A 5 -1.08 -10.10 -14.75
N ASP A 6 -2.15 -10.74 -14.30
CA ASP A 6 -2.47 -10.78 -12.88
C ASP A 6 -1.46 -11.65 -12.11
N GLY A 7 -0.99 -11.16 -10.97
CA GLY A 7 -0.02 -11.84 -10.13
C GLY A 7 0.39 -11.04 -8.90
N THR A 8 1.44 -11.50 -8.24
CA THR A 8 2.08 -10.79 -7.12
C THR A 8 3.30 -10.04 -7.64
N ILE A 9 3.41 -8.75 -7.30
CA ILE A 9 4.53 -7.91 -7.68
C ILE A 9 5.70 -8.16 -6.70
N HIS A 10 6.91 -8.32 -7.24
CA HIS A 10 8.13 -8.47 -6.46
C HIS A 10 8.37 -7.23 -5.57
N ASP A 11 8.75 -7.44 -4.31
CA ASP A 11 8.97 -6.41 -3.27
C ASP A 11 7.73 -5.66 -2.78
N VAL A 12 6.51 -6.01 -3.20
CA VAL A 12 5.29 -5.52 -2.54
C VAL A 12 5.01 -6.39 -1.30
N THR A 13 5.12 -5.80 -0.12
CA THR A 13 4.77 -6.44 1.15
C THR A 13 3.38 -6.01 1.61
N ILE A 14 2.68 -6.91 2.31
CA ILE A 14 1.36 -6.65 2.87
C ILE A 14 1.36 -7.17 4.31
N ASP A 15 1.24 -6.26 5.25
CA ASP A 15 1.23 -6.57 6.68
C ASP A 15 -0.14 -6.21 7.28
N PRO A 16 -0.86 -7.17 7.91
CA PRO A 16 -2.14 -6.88 8.54
C PRO A 16 -1.98 -5.93 9.74
N LEU A 17 -2.78 -4.86 9.77
CA LEU A 17 -2.81 -3.95 10.92
C LEU A 17 -3.41 -4.63 12.16
N LYS A 18 -2.63 -4.66 13.25
CA LYS A 18 -3.07 -5.24 14.52
C LYS A 18 -3.89 -4.23 15.32
N ARG A 19 -5.19 -4.50 15.47
CA ARG A 19 -6.12 -3.68 16.27
C ARG A 19 -6.30 -4.25 17.68
N PHE A 20 -5.98 -3.44 18.68
CA PHE A 20 -6.23 -3.72 20.09
C PHE A 20 -7.44 -2.94 20.55
N SER A 21 -8.45 -3.60 21.10
CA SER A 21 -9.71 -2.97 21.53
C SER A 21 -9.93 -3.11 23.03
N ASP A 22 -10.47 -2.07 23.65
CA ASP A 22 -10.90 -2.08 25.04
C ASP A 22 -12.14 -1.17 25.24
N ALA A 23 -12.58 -0.99 26.49
CA ALA A 23 -13.78 -0.22 26.81
C ALA A 23 -13.73 1.27 26.38
N ARG A 24 -12.56 1.81 26.02
CA ARG A 24 -12.35 3.20 25.58
C ARG A 24 -12.35 3.34 24.05
N GLY A 25 -12.25 2.25 23.30
CA GLY A 25 -12.10 2.25 21.85
C GLY A 25 -11.06 1.26 21.36
N TRP A 26 -10.20 1.69 20.43
CA TRP A 26 -9.15 0.85 19.87
C TRP A 26 -7.85 1.62 19.59
N LEU A 27 -6.75 0.87 19.50
CA LEU A 27 -5.42 1.33 19.13
C LEU A 27 -4.86 0.44 18.01
N VAL A 28 -4.22 1.06 17.03
CA VAL A 28 -3.45 0.41 15.96
C VAL A 28 -2.12 1.15 15.84
N GLU A 29 -1.01 0.41 15.81
CA GLU A 29 0.30 0.97 15.47
C GLU A 29 0.40 1.05 13.93
N LEU A 30 0.71 2.24 13.40
CA LEU A 30 0.87 2.46 11.95
C LEU A 30 2.30 2.28 11.47
N PHE A 31 3.25 2.52 12.37
CA PHE A 31 4.67 2.53 12.07
C PHE A 31 5.46 2.18 13.33
N ARG A 32 6.43 1.29 13.15
CA ARG A 32 7.46 0.94 14.14
C ARG A 32 8.80 0.84 13.41
N HIS A 33 9.78 1.61 13.87
CA HIS A 33 11.07 1.74 13.19
C HIS A 33 11.87 0.42 13.16
N ASP A 34 11.67 -0.43 14.16
CA ASP A 34 12.31 -1.75 14.31
C ASP A 34 11.65 -2.86 13.47
N GLU A 35 10.48 -2.61 12.90
CA GLU A 35 9.73 -3.59 12.09
C GLU A 35 9.85 -3.36 10.58
N LEU A 36 10.40 -2.21 10.16
CA LEU A 36 10.55 -1.84 8.76
C LEU A 36 12.01 -1.77 8.35
N ASP A 37 12.31 -2.21 7.13
CA ASP A 37 13.63 -2.03 6.53
C ASP A 37 14.00 -0.54 6.52
N GLN A 38 15.25 -0.24 6.86
CA GLN A 38 15.76 1.12 6.91
C GLN A 38 15.60 1.88 5.59
N GLN A 39 15.61 1.17 4.46
CA GLN A 39 15.43 1.75 3.13
C GLN A 39 14.03 2.31 2.88
N VAL A 40 13.03 1.88 3.66
CA VAL A 40 11.63 2.32 3.51
C VAL A 40 11.14 3.15 4.70
N HIS A 41 12.05 3.65 5.55
CA HIS A 41 11.68 4.50 6.67
C HIS A 41 10.98 5.78 6.21
N PRO A 42 9.74 6.04 6.66
CA PRO A 42 8.99 7.21 6.21
C PRO A 42 9.66 8.51 6.64
N VAL A 43 9.80 9.43 5.69
CA VAL A 43 10.29 10.80 5.93
C VAL A 43 9.15 11.83 6.10
N MET A 44 7.94 11.45 5.68
CA MET A 44 6.74 12.28 5.75
C MET A 44 5.50 11.40 5.97
N ALA A 45 4.44 12.00 6.51
CA ALA A 45 3.16 11.35 6.70
C ALA A 45 2.02 12.31 6.37
N TYR A 46 0.97 11.78 5.74
CA TYR A 46 -0.27 12.49 5.49
C TYR A 46 -1.45 11.52 5.53
N VAL A 47 -2.66 12.06 5.71
CA VAL A 47 -3.90 11.30 5.67
C VAL A 47 -4.78 11.86 4.56
N SER A 48 -5.53 10.98 3.90
CA SER A 48 -6.50 11.38 2.89
C SER A 48 -7.77 10.55 2.98
N GLU A 49 -8.88 11.15 2.58
CA GLU A 49 -10.16 10.48 2.38
C GLU A 49 -10.45 10.38 0.88
N THR A 50 -11.01 9.24 0.47
CA THR A 50 -11.58 9.05 -0.87
C THR A 50 -13.00 8.53 -0.69
N LEU A 51 -13.97 9.23 -1.28
CA LEU A 51 -15.38 8.90 -1.11
C LEU A 51 -15.78 7.61 -1.86
N PRO A 52 -16.84 6.91 -1.43
CA PRO A 52 -17.28 5.67 -2.07
C PRO A 52 -17.53 5.84 -3.58
N GLY A 53 -17.02 4.90 -4.37
CA GLY A 53 -17.14 4.90 -5.83
C GLY A 53 -16.19 5.85 -6.56
N VAL A 54 -15.34 6.59 -5.84
CA VAL A 54 -14.33 7.48 -6.42
C VAL A 54 -12.97 6.79 -6.43
N ALA A 55 -12.22 6.92 -7.52
CA ALA A 55 -10.85 6.43 -7.64
C ALA A 55 -9.83 7.56 -7.44
N ARG A 56 -8.67 7.22 -6.89
CA ARG A 56 -7.50 8.11 -6.79
C ARG A 56 -6.31 7.44 -7.48
N GLY A 57 -5.69 8.13 -8.43
CA GLY A 57 -4.57 7.62 -9.23
C GLY A 57 -4.86 7.53 -10.74
N PRO A 58 -3.95 6.91 -11.53
CA PRO A 58 -2.70 6.28 -11.10
C PRO A 58 -1.67 7.28 -10.58
N HIS A 59 -0.88 6.88 -9.58
CA HIS A 59 0.30 7.61 -9.12
C HIS A 59 1.51 6.68 -9.25
N GLU A 60 2.62 7.22 -9.75
CA GLU A 60 3.92 6.55 -9.71
C GLU A 60 4.99 7.57 -9.34
N HIS A 61 6.03 7.08 -8.68
CA HIS A 61 7.20 7.87 -8.34
C HIS A 61 8.42 7.14 -8.87
N VAL A 62 9.43 7.91 -9.28
CA VAL A 62 10.71 7.34 -9.75
C VAL A 62 11.52 6.81 -8.56
N ASP A 63 11.63 7.61 -7.50
CA ASP A 63 12.56 7.36 -6.38
C ASP A 63 11.86 7.31 -4.99
N GLN A 64 10.53 7.15 -4.93
CA GLN A 64 9.77 7.12 -3.67
C GLN A 64 9.10 5.77 -3.47
N THR A 65 9.20 5.26 -2.24
CA THR A 65 8.42 4.11 -1.77
C THR A 65 7.34 4.61 -0.82
N ASP A 66 6.10 4.25 -1.09
CA ASP A 66 4.95 4.63 -0.26
C ASP A 66 4.51 3.51 0.66
N CYS A 67 4.41 3.80 1.96
CA CYS A 67 3.77 2.93 2.94
C CYS A 67 2.31 3.34 3.11
N PHE A 68 1.38 2.52 2.61
CA PHE A 68 -0.06 2.77 2.76
C PHE A 68 -0.64 2.00 3.95
N CYS A 69 -1.46 2.68 4.76
CA CYS A 69 -2.23 2.09 5.84
C CYS A 69 -3.73 2.33 5.61
N PHE A 70 -4.53 1.27 5.55
CA PHE A 70 -5.98 1.35 5.40
C PHE A 70 -6.66 0.97 6.72
N LEU A 71 -7.06 1.98 7.50
CA LEU A 71 -7.60 1.80 8.86
C LEU A 71 -9.09 1.45 8.92
N GLY A 72 -9.81 1.59 7.81
CA GLY A 72 -11.27 1.53 7.79
C GLY A 72 -11.93 2.81 8.32
N PRO A 73 -13.28 2.85 8.39
CA PRO A 73 -14.18 1.70 8.27
C PRO A 73 -14.51 1.28 6.82
N GLY A 74 -14.06 2.02 5.81
CA GLY A 74 -14.28 1.67 4.41
C GLY A 74 -13.22 0.72 3.84
N ASP A 75 -13.62 -0.06 2.85
CA ASP A 75 -12.73 -0.93 2.08
C ASP A 75 -12.16 -0.20 0.86
N PHE A 76 -10.91 -0.49 0.52
CA PHE A 76 -10.26 0.03 -0.67
C PHE A 76 -9.88 -1.11 -1.59
N LYS A 77 -10.29 -1.03 -2.85
CA LYS A 77 -9.72 -1.89 -3.88
C LYS A 77 -8.44 -1.26 -4.41
N LEU A 78 -7.29 -1.83 -4.05
CA LEU A 78 -6.00 -1.39 -4.54
C LEU A 78 -5.68 -2.04 -5.88
N TYR A 79 -5.16 -1.23 -6.80
CA TYR A 79 -4.62 -1.66 -8.08
C TYR A 79 -3.17 -1.20 -8.19
N LEU A 80 -2.26 -2.17 -8.27
CA LEU A 80 -0.82 -1.94 -8.42
C LEU A 80 -0.36 -2.51 -9.76
N TRP A 81 0.62 -1.89 -10.39
CA TRP A 81 1.25 -2.39 -11.61
C TRP A 81 2.76 -2.26 -11.50
N ASP A 82 3.50 -3.24 -12.02
CA ASP A 82 4.96 -3.19 -12.03
C ASP A 82 5.48 -2.63 -13.36
N GLY A 83 5.84 -1.34 -13.33
CA GLY A 83 6.45 -0.63 -14.45
C GLY A 83 7.98 -0.73 -14.52
N ARG A 84 8.63 -1.41 -13.57
CA ARG A 84 10.10 -1.46 -13.47
C ARG A 84 10.66 -2.46 -14.49
N LYS A 85 11.34 -1.98 -15.54
CA LYS A 85 11.81 -2.84 -16.65
C LYS A 85 12.75 -3.97 -16.21
N ASP A 86 13.51 -3.75 -15.15
CA ASP A 86 14.48 -4.72 -14.62
C ASP A 86 13.87 -5.61 -13.52
N SER A 87 12.59 -5.43 -13.20
CA SER A 87 11.90 -6.27 -12.22
C SER A 87 11.61 -7.66 -12.80
N PRO A 88 11.77 -8.74 -12.00
CA PRO A 88 11.34 -10.08 -12.42
C PRO A 88 9.83 -10.19 -12.65
N THR A 89 9.05 -9.22 -12.14
CA THR A 89 7.60 -9.12 -12.32
C THR A 89 7.19 -7.94 -13.20
N PHE A 90 8.07 -7.43 -14.08
CA PHE A 90 7.72 -6.38 -15.04
C PHE A 90 6.46 -6.74 -15.84
N GLY A 91 5.48 -5.84 -15.87
CA GLY A 91 4.19 -6.09 -16.53
C GLY A 91 3.22 -6.97 -15.73
N VAL A 92 3.47 -7.21 -14.44
CA VAL A 92 2.48 -7.80 -13.52
C VAL A 92 1.58 -6.71 -12.95
N ARG A 93 0.30 -7.04 -12.78
CA ARG A 93 -0.68 -6.26 -12.00
C ARG A 93 -1.09 -7.08 -10.77
N GLN A 94 -1.14 -6.41 -9.62
CA GLN A 94 -1.63 -6.97 -8.37
C GLN A 94 -2.87 -6.19 -7.92
N THR A 95 -3.90 -6.90 -7.48
CA THR A 95 -5.15 -6.31 -6.98
C THR A 95 -5.50 -6.93 -5.65
N MET A 96 -5.91 -6.11 -4.69
CA MET A 96 -6.31 -6.53 -3.34
C MET A 96 -7.46 -5.66 -2.83
N ILE A 97 -8.20 -6.19 -1.86
CA ILE A 97 -9.26 -5.51 -1.10
C ILE A 97 -8.92 -5.66 0.37
#